data_AF-A0AAE4JFD0-F1
#
_entry.id   AF-A0AAE4JFD0-F1
#
_cell.length_a   1.000
_cell.length_b   1.000
_cell.length_c   1.000
_cell.angle_alpha   90.00
_cell.angle_beta   90.00
_cell.angle_gamma   90.00
#
_symmetry.space_group_name_H-M   'P 1'
#
loop_
_entity.id
_entity.type
_entity.pdbx_description
1 polymer ?
#
loop_
_entity_poly.entity_id
_entity_poly.type
_entity_poly.pdbx_seq_one_letter_code
_entity_poly.pdbx_strand_id
1 'polypeptide(L)'
;MLEDEIQAYDDGTVARIRILDVPQSDQYPEGVKYAFHYGEAGADDPIIRFDNHHGPHELHIAGQVFEIGFEGLQPLYRTWRAALPPEKRIEW
;
A
#
# COMPACT_ATOMS: atom_id res chain seq x y z
N MET A 1 11.98 -11.91 -1.84
CA MET A 1 11.82 -10.95 -0.74
C MET A 1 10.38 -11.02 -0.26
N LEU A 2 10.21 -11.15 1.05
CA LEU A 2 8.93 -11.09 1.73
C LEU A 2 9.09 -10.05 2.83
N GLU A 3 8.33 -8.97 2.74
CA GLU A 3 8.16 -7.98 3.80
C GLU A 3 6.68 -7.98 4.19
N ASP A 4 6.39 -8.05 5.48
CA ASP A 4 5.04 -7.93 6.04
C ASP A 4 5.15 -7.23 7.39
N GLU A 5 4.97 -5.91 7.38
CA GLU A 5 5.03 -5.06 8.56
C GLU A 5 3.67 -4.48 8.87
N ILE A 6 3.31 -4.44 10.16
CA ILE A 6 2.01 -3.96 10.62
C ILE A 6 2.24 -3.08 11.85
N GLN A 7 1.68 -1.87 11.82
CA GLN A 7 1.59 -0.98 12.97
C GLN A 7 0.12 -0.65 13.23
N ALA A 8 -0.40 -1.11 14.37
CA ALA A 8 -1.70 -0.67 14.89
C ALA A 8 -1.51 0.56 15.79
N TYR A 9 -2.43 1.51 15.71
CA TYR A 9 -2.41 2.74 16.51
C TYR A 9 -3.57 2.75 17.52
N ASP A 10 -3.40 3.49 18.62
CA ASP A 10 -4.39 3.58 19.69
C ASP A 10 -5.73 4.20 19.25
N ASP A 11 -5.74 4.91 18.12
CA ASP A 11 -6.94 5.50 17.52
C ASP A 11 -7.71 4.53 16.59
N GLY A 12 -7.32 3.26 16.58
CA GLY A 12 -7.99 2.21 15.81
C GLY A 12 -7.58 2.14 14.34
N THR A 13 -6.66 2.99 13.88
CA THR A 13 -6.08 2.87 12.53
C THR A 13 -4.95 1.86 12.49
N VAL A 14 -4.67 1.36 11.30
CA VAL A 14 -3.57 0.42 11.01
C VAL A 14 -2.81 0.87 9.78
N ALA A 15 -1.47 0.84 9.86
CA ALA A 15 -0.58 0.89 8.72
C ALA A 15 -0.04 -0.52 8.45
N ARG A 16 -0.05 -0.95 7.19
CA ARG A 16 0.51 -2.25 6.78
C ARG A 16 1.30 -2.12 5.49
N ILE A 17 2.49 -2.69 5.49
CA ILE A 17 3.34 -2.85 4.31
C ILE A 17 3.46 -4.32 4.02
N ARG A 18 3.14 -4.72 2.80
CA ARG A 18 3.35 -6.07 2.33
C ARG A 18 4.03 -6.05 0.96
N ILE A 19 5.11 -6.78 0.79
CA ILE A 19 5.85 -6.89 -0.47
C ILE A 19 6.24 -8.36 -0.67
N LEU A 20 5.99 -8.88 -1.86
CA LEU A 20 6.24 -10.27 -2.25
C LEU A 20 6.89 -10.29 -3.62
N ASP A 21 7.99 -11.03 -3.77
CA ASP A 21 8.43 -11.47 -5.09
C ASP A 21 7.46 -12.53 -5.61
N VAL A 22 6.97 -12.35 -6.83
CA VAL A 22 6.06 -13.26 -7.52
C VAL A 22 6.55 -13.50 -8.96
N PRO A 23 6.17 -14.61 -9.61
CA PRO A 23 6.48 -14.79 -11.03
C PRO A 23 5.92 -13.63 -11.86
N GLN A 24 6.69 -13.16 -12.85
CA GLN A 24 6.23 -12.15 -13.79
C GLN A 24 5.00 -12.65 -14.55
N SER A 25 4.02 -11.77 -14.71
CA SER A 25 2.78 -12.02 -15.44
C SER A 25 2.16 -10.72 -15.91
N ASP A 26 1.08 -10.78 -16.70
CA ASP A 26 0.34 -9.58 -17.12
C ASP A 26 -0.17 -8.76 -15.92
N GLN A 27 -0.45 -9.42 -14.79
CA GLN A 27 -0.86 -8.75 -13.54
C GLN A 27 0.33 -8.21 -12.74
N TYR A 28 1.49 -8.87 -12.81
CA TYR A 28 2.70 -8.48 -12.08
C TYR A 28 3.89 -8.34 -13.05
N PRO A 29 3.91 -7.32 -13.92
CA PRO A 29 4.96 -7.20 -14.94
C PRO A 29 6.36 -7.10 -14.36
N GLU A 30 6.48 -6.53 -13.16
CA GLU A 30 7.74 -6.35 -12.43
C GLU A 30 8.06 -7.52 -11.49
N GLY A 31 7.23 -8.57 -11.48
CA GLY A 31 7.44 -9.73 -10.61
C GLY A 31 7.30 -9.40 -9.13
N VAL A 32 6.51 -8.38 -8.79
CA VAL A 32 6.25 -7.98 -7.41
C VAL A 32 4.75 -7.85 -7.15
N LYS A 33 4.30 -8.36 -6.00
CA LYS A 33 2.99 -8.07 -5.44
C LYS A 33 3.16 -7.24 -4.18
N TYR A 34 2.45 -6.13 -4.06
CA TYR A 34 2.59 -5.23 -2.91
C TYR A 34 1.27 -4.66 -2.43
N ALA A 35 1.27 -4.18 -1.19
CA ALA A 35 0.25 -3.34 -0.60
C ALA A 35 0.88 -2.39 0.44
N PHE A 36 0.75 -1.10 0.24
CA PHE A 36 0.99 -0.05 1.23
C PHE A 36 -0.36 0.47 1.70
N HIS A 37 -0.83 0.03 2.86
CA HIS A 37 -2.18 0.26 3.34
C HIS A 37 -2.19 1.14 4.58
N TYR A 38 -3.10 2.11 4.61
CA TYR A 38 -3.47 2.82 5.83
C TYR A 38 -5.00 3.01 5.89
N GLY A 39 -5.62 2.65 7.01
CA GLY A 39 -7.07 2.70 7.19
C GLY A 39 -7.51 2.35 8.61
N GLU A 40 -8.81 2.41 8.87
CA GLU A 40 -9.40 1.92 10.12
C GLU A 40 -9.34 0.39 10.16
N ALA A 41 -9.02 -0.18 11.33
CA ALA A 41 -8.94 -1.62 11.49
C ALA A 41 -10.31 -2.28 11.23
N GLY A 42 -10.35 -3.18 10.24
CA GLY A 42 -11.57 -3.92 9.88
C GLY A 42 -12.53 -3.16 8.96
N ALA A 43 -12.19 -1.94 8.54
CA ALA A 43 -12.96 -1.24 7.50
C ALA A 43 -12.72 -1.88 6.12
N ASP A 44 -13.77 -1.85 5.29
CA ASP A 44 -13.71 -2.35 3.90
C ASP A 44 -12.84 -1.44 3.03
N ASP A 45 -13.00 -0.12 3.19
CA ASP A 45 -12.29 0.89 2.42
C ASP A 45 -11.07 1.45 3.19
N PRO A 46 -9.89 1.52 2.56
CA PRO A 46 -8.74 2.18 3.15
C PRO A 46 -8.93 3.71 3.13
N ILE A 47 -8.26 4.39 4.06
CA ILE A 47 -8.06 5.85 3.96
C ILE A 47 -7.17 6.13 2.74
N ILE A 48 -6.07 5.38 2.62
CA ILE A 48 -5.22 5.34 1.43
C ILE A 48 -4.57 3.97 1.29
N ARG A 49 -4.56 3.41 0.08
CA ARG A 49 -3.80 2.20 -0.22
C ARG A 49 -3.20 2.25 -1.63
N PHE A 50 -1.94 1.88 -1.74
CA PHE A 50 -1.32 1.55 -3.03
C PHE A 50 -1.15 0.04 -3.09
N ASP A 51 -1.67 -0.63 -4.13
CA ASP A 51 -1.50 -2.07 -4.30
C ASP A 51 -1.59 -2.48 -5.78
N ASN A 52 -1.46 -3.77 -6.05
CA ASN A 52 -1.68 -4.37 -7.36
C ASN A 52 -2.57 -5.61 -7.33
N HIS A 53 -3.62 -5.56 -6.51
CA HIS A 53 -4.48 -6.72 -6.29
C HIS A 53 -5.45 -6.98 -7.47
N HIS A 54 -6.00 -5.92 -8.10
CA HIS A 54 -7.00 -6.04 -9.17
C HIS A 54 -6.52 -5.54 -10.55
N GLY A 55 -5.36 -4.89 -10.60
CA GLY A 55 -4.70 -4.38 -11.80
C GLY A 55 -3.19 -4.28 -11.56
N PRO A 56 -2.39 -3.82 -12.53
CA PRO A 56 -0.95 -3.78 -12.38
C PRO A 56 -0.53 -2.85 -11.25
N HIS A 57 -1.15 -1.66 -11.10
CA HIS A 57 -0.90 -0.72 -10.00
C HIS A 57 -2.10 0.20 -9.76
N GLU A 58 -2.56 0.27 -8.51
CA GLU A 58 -3.77 1.00 -8.12
C GLU A 58 -3.52 1.91 -6.91
N LEU A 59 -4.20 3.06 -6.89
CA LEU A 59 -4.42 3.91 -5.72
C LEU A 59 -5.89 3.82 -5.28
N HIS A 60 -6.10 3.40 -4.05
CA HIS A 60 -7.39 3.41 -3.37
C HIS A 60 -7.41 4.60 -2.40
N ILE A 61 -8.32 5.55 -2.59
CA ILE A 61 -8.45 6.74 -1.74
C ILE A 61 -9.87 7.28 -1.79
N ALA A 62 -10.40 7.68 -0.63
CA ALA A 62 -11.75 8.26 -0.52
C ALA A 62 -12.85 7.40 -1.18
N GLY A 63 -12.74 6.06 -1.06
CA GLY A 63 -13.69 5.10 -1.66
C GLY A 63 -13.60 5.00 -3.20
N GLN A 64 -12.57 5.57 -3.82
CA GLN A 64 -12.32 5.50 -5.26
C GLN A 64 -11.05 4.71 -5.56
N VAL A 65 -11.00 4.11 -6.75
CA VAL A 65 -9.85 3.36 -7.25
C VAL A 65 -9.36 4.01 -8.54
N PHE A 66 -8.06 4.25 -8.62
CA PHE A 66 -7.39 4.82 -9.79
C PHE A 66 -6.25 3.92 -10.22
N GLU A 67 -6.16 3.60 -11.50
CA GLU A 67 -4.95 3.01 -12.07
C GLU A 67 -3.85 4.09 -12.12
N ILE A 68 -2.63 3.72 -11.76
CA ILE A 68 -1.49 4.62 -11.68
C ILE A 68 -0.28 4.04 -12.42
N GLY A 69 0.64 4.91 -12.85
CA GLY A 69 1.95 4.47 -13.34
C GLY A 69 2.82 3.91 -12.21
N PHE A 70 3.75 3.03 -12.57
CA PHE A 70 4.71 2.45 -11.62
C PHE A 70 6.13 2.92 -11.87
N GLU A 71 6.63 3.73 -10.94
CA GLU A 71 8.02 4.19 -10.92
C GLU A 71 8.88 3.36 -9.96
N GLY A 72 8.31 2.29 -9.40
CA GLY A 72 8.94 1.44 -8.40
C GLY A 72 8.31 1.57 -7.01
N LEU A 73 8.66 0.64 -6.12
CA LEU A 73 8.13 0.58 -4.76
C LEU A 73 8.54 1.78 -3.91
N GLN A 74 9.77 2.28 -4.06
CA GLN A 74 10.29 3.33 -3.20
C GLN A 74 9.57 4.69 -3.40
N PRO A 75 9.30 5.17 -4.63
CA PRO A 75 8.45 6.34 -4.85
C PRO A 75 7.03 6.17 -4.27
N LEU A 76 6.42 5.00 -4.45
CA LEU A 76 5.08 4.71 -3.91
C LEU A 76 5.08 4.69 -2.38
N TYR A 77 6.05 4.04 -1.73
CA TYR A 77 6.22 4.05 -0.28
C TYR A 77 6.37 5.46 0.27
N ARG A 78 7.22 6.29 -0.36
CA ARG A 78 7.41 7.69 0.06
C ARG A 78 6.12 8.50 -0.06
N THR A 79 5.37 8.30 -1.14
CA THR A 79 4.08 8.96 -1.38
C THR A 79 3.04 8.53 -0.35
N TRP A 80 2.91 7.23 -0.14
CA TRP A 80 2.02 6.65 0.87
C TRP A 80 2.35 7.18 2.27
N ARG A 81 3.61 7.09 2.69
CA ARG A 81 4.07 7.61 4.00
C ARG A 81 3.81 9.10 4.15
N ALA A 82 4.02 9.90 3.10
CA ALA A 82 3.75 11.33 3.14
C ALA A 82 2.25 11.64 3.31
N ALA A 83 1.36 10.74 2.91
CA ALA A 83 -0.09 10.89 3.07
C ALA A 83 -0.60 10.53 4.47
N LEU A 84 0.17 9.79 5.28
CA LEU A 84 -0.20 9.48 6.66
C LEU A 84 -0.19 10.73 7.55
N PRO A 85 -0.93 10.73 8.67
CA PRO A 85 -0.78 11.75 9.71
C PRO A 85 0.69 11.87 10.17
N PRO A 86 1.22 13.09 10.40
CA PRO A 86 2.64 13.30 10.70
C PRO A 86 3.21 12.39 11.79
N GLU A 87 2.46 12.18 12.88
CA GLU A 87 2.80 11.35 14.02
C GLU A 87 2.86 9.84 13.70
N LYS A 88 2.31 9.43 12.55
CA LYS A 88 2.29 8.05 12.06
C LYS A 88 3.31 7.81 10.96
N ARG A 89 4.09 8.81 10.55
CA ARG A 89 5.12 8.68 9.50
C ARG A 89 6.40 8.08 10.06
N ILE A 90 6.32 6.96 10.77
CA ILE A 90 7.53 6.26 11.18
C ILE A 90 8.24 5.67 9.95
N GLU A 91 9.50 5.31 10.11
CA GLU A 91 10.19 4.50 9.11
C GLU A 91 9.95 3.03 9.47
N TRP A 92 9.33 2.35 8.53
CA TRP A 92 9.21 0.91 8.43
C TRP A 92 10.31 0.44 7.50
#